data_AF-A0A7Z9HPC2-F1
#
_entry.id   AF-A0A7Z9HPC2-F1
#
_cell.length_a   1.000
_cell.length_b   1.000
_cell.length_c   1.000
_cell.angle_alpha   90.00
_cell.angle_beta   90.00
_cell.angle_gamma   90.00
#
_symmetry.space_group_name_H-M   'P 1'
#
loop_
_entity.id
_entity.type
_entity.pdbx_description
1 polymer ?
#
loop_
_entity_poly.entity_id
_entity_poly.type
_entity_poly.pdbx_seq_one_letter_code
_entity_poly.pdbx_strand_id
1 'polypeptide(L)'
;MVRIVLGLSECSMRLEQGFTLVELMVAMVVGSIAIASAYASYEVIAKQYEKVKGVTEMQSSSRSIMRIIERDIRMAGFKWRDRKGVITYGSISAPIKITDSGNKCCDKVTVIYDYRDEASNKVERVQIRYWVADYAGSSGTRGRLFRKTDILGRNQKILPKPINGNDDVLADYVEDLQFSDGSLLRGDAMSFNKTVESKGLIAIDLILRTKKQYGLDRNYAKKDHFGGNYDINKNDAYKRQEYSSTVLIRNPL
;
A
#
# COMPACT_ATOMS: atom_id res chain seq x y z
N MET A 1 -41.16 37.90 48.05
CA MET A 1 -40.12 38.37 47.11
C MET A 1 -38.80 38.29 47.86
N VAL A 2 -37.98 37.30 47.51
CA VAL A 2 -36.85 36.81 48.31
C VAL A 2 -35.62 37.69 48.05
N ARG A 3 -35.02 38.21 49.13
CA ARG A 3 -33.72 38.91 49.12
C ARG A 3 -32.61 37.90 48.83
N ILE A 4 -31.86 38.10 47.75
CA ILE A 4 -30.56 37.45 47.52
C ILE A 4 -29.48 38.49 47.86
N VAL A 5 -28.72 38.19 48.91
CA VAL A 5 -27.56 38.96 49.37
C VAL A 5 -26.41 38.70 48.40
N LEU A 6 -26.03 39.70 47.61
CA LEU A 6 -24.76 39.72 46.88
C LEU A 6 -23.65 40.06 47.89
N GLY A 7 -22.95 39.03 48.37
CA GLY A 7 -21.71 39.18 49.12
C GLY A 7 -20.61 39.67 48.18
N LEU A 8 -20.34 40.98 48.19
CA LEU A 8 -19.09 41.52 47.68
C LEU A 8 -17.97 41.07 48.64
N SER A 9 -17.25 40.03 48.25
CA SER A 9 -16.00 39.63 48.90
C SER A 9 -14.97 40.74 48.69
N GLU A 10 -14.56 41.38 49.78
CA GLU A 10 -13.47 42.34 49.82
C GLU A 10 -12.18 41.69 49.27
N CYS A 11 -11.62 42.23 48.19
CA CYS A 11 -10.27 41.87 47.75
C CYS A 11 -9.28 42.63 48.64
N SER A 12 -8.96 42.04 49.79
CA SER A 12 -7.91 42.53 50.67
C SER A 12 -6.55 42.34 49.99
N MET A 13 -5.95 43.42 49.50
CA MET A 13 -4.52 43.45 49.15
C MET A 13 -3.71 43.35 50.44
N ARG A 14 -3.33 42.13 50.79
CA ARG A 14 -2.42 41.81 51.88
C ARG A 14 -1.00 42.22 51.47
N LEU A 15 -0.27 42.88 52.39
CA LEU A 15 1.14 43.28 52.28
C LEU A 15 2.00 42.19 51.61
N GLU A 16 2.69 42.55 50.53
CA GLU A 16 3.58 41.66 49.78
C GLU A 16 4.76 41.21 50.66
N GLN A 17 4.78 39.92 50.99
CA GLN A 17 5.97 39.26 51.53
C GLN A 17 6.93 39.01 50.35
N GLY A 18 8.14 39.58 50.43
CA GLY A 18 9.20 39.32 49.46
C GLY A 18 9.69 37.86 49.54
N PHE A 19 10.04 37.28 48.39
CA PHE A 19 10.62 35.94 48.33
C PHE A 19 11.97 35.87 49.04
N THR A 20 12.17 34.83 49.82
CA THR A 20 13.48 34.54 50.44
C THR A 20 14.45 33.99 49.39
N LEU A 21 15.75 34.15 49.64
CA LEU A 21 16.79 33.69 48.73
C LEU A 21 16.71 32.17 48.47
N VAL A 22 16.39 31.38 49.50
CA VAL A 22 16.24 29.92 49.38
C VAL A 22 15.03 29.55 48.53
N GLU A 23 13.92 30.28 48.63
CA GLU A 23 12.73 30.04 47.79
C GLU A 23 13.02 30.27 46.30
N LEU A 24 13.75 31.33 45.95
CA LEU A 24 14.16 31.59 44.57
C LEU A 24 15.14 30.52 44.05
N MET A 25 16.04 30.03 44.89
CA MET A 25 16.96 28.94 44.51
C MET A 25 16.22 27.63 44.25
N VAL A 26 15.30 27.23 45.13
CA VAL A 26 14.51 26.00 44.95
C VAL A 26 13.58 26.14 43.75
N ALA A 27 12.92 27.28 43.56
CA ALA A 27 12.05 27.53 42.42
C ALA A 27 12.80 27.43 41.09
N MET A 28 14.02 28.00 41.00
CA MET A 28 14.85 27.89 39.80
C MET A 28 15.25 26.44 39.50
N VAL A 29 15.64 25.69 40.53
CA VAL A 29 16.04 24.28 40.38
C VAL A 29 14.86 23.44 39.89
N VAL A 30 13.70 23.52 40.56
CA VAL A 30 12.51 22.74 40.17
C VAL A 30 11.98 23.15 38.80
N GLY A 31 11.98 24.46 38.50
CA GLY A 31 11.59 24.98 37.18
C GLY A 31 12.48 24.47 36.05
N SER A 32 13.80 24.44 36.25
CA SER A 32 14.74 23.94 35.24
C SER A 32 14.57 22.43 34.98
N ILE A 33 14.35 21.63 36.03
CA ILE A 33 14.07 20.19 35.91
C ILE A 33 12.76 19.98 35.12
N ALA A 34 11.72 20.74 35.43
CA ALA A 34 10.44 20.64 34.73
C ALA A 34 10.59 20.98 33.23
N ILE A 35 11.27 22.08 32.88
CA ILE A 35 11.51 22.48 31.49
C ILE A 35 12.35 21.42 30.76
N ALA A 36 13.43 20.92 31.36
CA ALA A 36 14.26 19.87 30.77
C ALA A 36 13.45 18.59 30.49
N SER A 37 12.58 18.19 31.42
CA SER A 37 11.69 17.04 31.23
C SER A 37 10.69 17.24 30.08
N ALA A 38 10.16 18.46 29.93
CA ALA A 38 9.23 18.81 28.87
C ALA A 38 9.92 18.79 27.49
N TYR A 39 11.15 19.32 27.39
CA TYR A 39 11.93 19.28 26.14
C TYR A 39 12.23 17.85 25.69
N ALA A 40 12.66 16.97 26.59
CA ALA A 40 12.90 15.56 26.27
C ALA A 40 11.61 14.86 25.78
N SER A 41 10.48 15.18 26.40
CA SER A 41 9.17 14.65 26.00
C SER A 41 8.77 15.09 24.58
N TYR A 42 9.06 16.34 24.22
CA TYR A 42 8.75 16.88 22.90
C TYR A 42 9.49 16.12 21.78
N GLU A 43 10.78 15.81 21.94
CA GLU A 43 11.55 15.08 20.93
C GLU A 43 10.98 13.68 20.65
N VAL A 44 10.61 12.96 21.71
CA VAL A 44 9.97 11.64 21.60
C VAL A 44 8.65 11.74 20.84
N ILE A 45 7.82 12.74 21.15
CA ILE A 45 6.54 12.98 20.47
C ILE A 45 6.75 13.32 19.00
N ALA A 46 7.72 14.18 18.67
CA ALA A 46 8.01 14.57 17.30
C ALA A 46 8.47 13.37 16.44
N LYS A 47 9.36 12.53 16.96
CA LYS A 47 9.79 11.29 16.30
C LYS A 47 8.63 10.31 16.12
N GLN A 48 7.78 10.18 17.13
CA GLN A 48 6.59 9.33 17.06
C GLN A 48 5.60 9.82 16.00
N TYR A 49 5.39 11.14 15.90
CA TYR A 49 4.53 11.74 14.88
C TYR A 49 5.05 11.44 13.46
N GLU A 50 6.34 11.65 13.20
CA GLU A 50 6.96 11.34 11.90
C GLU A 50 6.86 9.86 11.53
N LYS A 51 7.01 8.97 12.52
CA LYS A 51 6.80 7.52 12.33
C LYS A 51 5.36 7.21 11.95
N VAL A 52 4.38 7.75 12.68
CA VAL A 52 2.95 7.55 12.39
C VAL A 52 2.62 8.10 11.01
N LYS A 53 3.13 9.28 10.64
CA LYS A 53 2.96 9.85 9.31
C LYS A 53 3.51 8.93 8.21
N GLY A 54 4.76 8.46 8.35
CA GLY A 54 5.38 7.57 7.37
C GLY A 54 4.64 6.24 7.21
N VAL A 55 4.12 5.69 8.31
CA VAL A 55 3.28 4.47 8.27
C VAL A 55 1.92 4.76 7.63
N THR A 56 1.27 5.87 7.94
CA THR A 56 -0.03 6.25 7.34
C THR A 56 0.07 6.50 5.85
N GLU A 57 1.13 7.16 5.37
CA GLU A 57 1.40 7.33 3.94
C GLU A 57 1.49 5.97 3.23
N MET A 58 2.25 5.04 3.82
CA MET A 58 2.38 3.67 3.33
C MET A 58 1.04 2.93 3.34
N GLN A 59 0.23 3.09 4.40
CA GLN A 59 -1.10 2.46 4.47
C GLN A 59 -2.04 2.94 3.38
N SER A 60 -2.05 4.24 3.13
CA SER A 60 -2.90 4.86 2.12
C SER A 60 -2.51 4.40 0.71
N SER A 61 -1.21 4.45 0.38
CA SER A 61 -0.72 4.01 -0.93
C SER A 61 -1.02 2.53 -1.18
N SER A 62 -0.74 1.67 -0.20
CA SER A 62 -0.95 0.22 -0.31
C SER A 62 -2.41 -0.15 -0.56
N ARG A 63 -3.34 0.47 0.17
CA ARG A 63 -4.79 0.26 -0.05
C ARG A 63 -5.22 0.71 -1.44
N SER A 64 -4.66 1.81 -1.95
CA SER A 64 -4.93 2.29 -3.31
C SER A 64 -4.44 1.27 -4.36
N ILE A 65 -3.20 0.80 -4.20
CA ILE A 65 -2.58 -0.19 -5.10
C ILE A 65 -3.37 -1.49 -5.12
N MET A 66 -3.73 -2.03 -3.95
CA MET A 66 -4.54 -3.25 -3.86
C MET A 66 -5.86 -3.06 -4.60
N ARG A 67 -6.60 -1.97 -4.38
CA ARG A 67 -7.85 -1.71 -5.10
C ARG A 67 -7.68 -1.63 -6.61
N ILE A 68 -6.59 -1.04 -7.09
CA ILE A 68 -6.30 -0.94 -8.53
C ILE A 68 -6.05 -2.34 -9.11
N ILE A 69 -5.17 -3.13 -8.49
CA ILE A 69 -4.86 -4.50 -8.93
C ILE A 69 -6.10 -5.40 -8.85
N GLU A 70 -6.84 -5.34 -7.74
CA GLU A 70 -8.07 -6.11 -7.54
C GLU A 70 -9.11 -5.78 -8.62
N ARG A 71 -9.31 -4.50 -8.93
CA ARG A 71 -10.25 -4.07 -9.98
C ARG A 71 -9.86 -4.63 -11.34
N ASP A 72 -8.58 -4.56 -11.69
CA ASP A 72 -8.09 -5.04 -12.98
C ASP A 72 -8.20 -6.58 -13.06
N ILE A 73 -7.84 -7.32 -12.01
CA ILE A 73 -7.99 -8.78 -11.94
C ILE A 73 -9.46 -9.20 -12.01
N ARG A 74 -10.39 -8.48 -11.36
CA ARG A 74 -11.85 -8.78 -11.47
C ARG A 74 -12.36 -8.69 -12.90
N MET A 75 -11.75 -7.85 -13.72
CA MET A 75 -12.12 -7.64 -15.13
C MET A 75 -11.47 -8.65 -16.07
N ALA A 76 -10.52 -9.47 -15.59
CA ALA A 76 -9.87 -10.50 -16.39
C ALA A 76 -10.89 -11.33 -17.19
N GLY A 77 -10.62 -11.50 -18.49
CA GLY A 77 -11.44 -12.30 -19.40
C GLY A 77 -12.77 -11.69 -19.80
N PHE A 78 -13.07 -10.46 -19.34
CA PHE A 78 -14.25 -9.75 -19.79
C PHE A 78 -14.18 -9.50 -21.30
N LYS A 79 -15.27 -9.88 -21.99
CA LYS A 79 -15.43 -9.73 -23.44
C LYS A 79 -16.58 -8.77 -23.70
N TRP A 80 -16.31 -7.72 -24.45
CA TRP A 80 -17.34 -6.77 -24.81
C TRP A 80 -18.22 -7.35 -25.92
N ARG A 81 -19.53 -7.14 -25.78
CA ARG A 81 -20.54 -7.54 -26.77
C ARG A 81 -21.21 -6.29 -27.31
N ASP A 82 -21.38 -6.25 -28.63
CA ASP A 82 -22.10 -5.17 -29.27
C ASP A 82 -23.62 -5.25 -29.01
N ARG A 83 -24.38 -4.29 -29.55
CA ARG A 83 -25.84 -4.26 -29.42
C ARG A 83 -26.53 -5.50 -30.01
N LYS A 84 -25.85 -6.26 -30.87
CA LYS A 84 -26.33 -7.50 -31.49
C LYS A 84 -25.87 -8.75 -30.72
N GLY A 85 -25.16 -8.59 -29.61
CA GLY A 85 -24.62 -9.68 -28.80
C GLY A 85 -23.33 -10.30 -29.35
N VAL A 86 -22.73 -9.72 -30.38
CA VAL A 86 -21.53 -10.24 -31.04
C VAL A 86 -20.28 -9.80 -30.28
N ILE A 87 -19.37 -10.75 -30.03
CA ILE A 87 -18.08 -10.49 -29.39
C ILE A 87 -17.13 -9.87 -30.42
N THR A 88 -16.65 -8.66 -30.16
CA THR A 88 -15.86 -7.88 -31.12
C THR A 88 -14.51 -8.50 -31.47
N TYR A 89 -13.78 -9.02 -30.50
CA TYR A 89 -12.40 -9.47 -30.66
C TYR A 89 -12.23 -11.00 -30.51
N GLY A 90 -13.33 -11.76 -30.50
CA GLY A 90 -13.32 -13.21 -30.28
C GLY A 90 -12.96 -13.64 -28.85
N SER A 91 -12.61 -14.91 -28.68
CA SER A 91 -12.19 -15.48 -27.39
C SER A 91 -10.86 -14.88 -26.91
N ILE A 92 -10.69 -14.82 -25.59
CA ILE A 92 -9.43 -14.47 -24.94
C ILE A 92 -8.85 -15.78 -24.42
N SER A 93 -7.69 -16.22 -24.92
CA SER A 93 -6.92 -17.32 -24.33
C SER A 93 -6.07 -16.78 -23.18
N ALA A 94 -6.01 -17.47 -22.05
CA ALA A 94 -5.31 -17.05 -20.83
C ALA A 94 -5.63 -15.59 -20.39
N PRO A 95 -6.84 -15.31 -19.88
CA PRO A 95 -7.26 -13.97 -19.45
C PRO A 95 -6.43 -13.43 -18.28
N ILE A 96 -5.78 -14.33 -17.53
CA ILE A 96 -4.80 -14.00 -16.52
C ILE A 96 -3.58 -14.91 -16.70
N LYS A 97 -2.40 -14.34 -16.53
CA LYS A 97 -1.13 -15.07 -16.49
C LYS A 97 -0.30 -14.57 -15.32
N ILE A 98 -0.05 -15.44 -14.37
CA ILE A 98 0.89 -15.22 -13.27
C ILE A 98 2.25 -15.81 -13.67
N THR A 99 3.32 -15.09 -13.40
CA THR A 99 4.71 -15.53 -13.58
C THR A 99 5.40 -15.40 -12.25
N ASP A 100 5.67 -16.54 -11.63
CA ASP A 100 6.34 -16.65 -10.33
C ASP A 100 7.86 -16.44 -10.49
N SER A 101 8.45 -15.66 -9.58
CA SER A 101 9.90 -15.40 -9.53
C SER A 101 10.67 -16.40 -8.65
N GLY A 102 10.01 -17.41 -8.09
CA GLY A 102 10.57 -18.31 -7.09
C GLY A 102 10.75 -17.59 -5.76
N ASN A 103 11.64 -18.08 -4.89
CA ASN A 103 11.97 -17.45 -3.60
C ASN A 103 12.82 -16.16 -3.77
N LYS A 104 12.32 -15.23 -4.59
CA LYS A 104 12.89 -13.91 -4.87
C LYS A 104 11.73 -12.96 -5.16
N CYS A 105 11.87 -11.69 -4.79
CA CYS A 105 10.98 -10.66 -5.28
C CYS A 105 11.20 -10.44 -6.79
N CYS A 106 10.16 -10.27 -7.62
CA CYS A 106 8.74 -10.36 -7.31
C CYS A 106 7.97 -10.96 -8.49
N ASP A 107 6.78 -11.48 -8.19
CA ASP A 107 5.90 -12.05 -9.18
C ASP A 107 5.38 -11.01 -10.15
N LYS A 108 4.97 -11.47 -11.32
CA LYS A 108 4.35 -10.65 -12.36
C LYS A 108 2.98 -11.20 -12.68
N VAL A 109 2.00 -10.32 -12.85
CA VAL A 109 0.68 -10.70 -13.35
C VAL A 109 0.36 -9.91 -14.61
N THR A 110 -0.17 -10.62 -15.60
CA THR A 110 -0.71 -10.05 -16.82
C THR A 110 -2.19 -10.38 -16.90
N VAL A 111 -3.02 -9.39 -17.20
CA VAL A 111 -4.48 -9.52 -17.29
C VAL A 111 -4.95 -8.99 -18.64
N ILE A 112 -5.86 -9.71 -19.31
CA ILE A 112 -6.41 -9.34 -20.60
C ILE A 112 -7.93 -9.23 -20.51
N TYR A 113 -8.48 -8.12 -21.00
CA TYR A 113 -9.92 -7.91 -21.13
C TYR A 113 -10.27 -6.87 -22.19
N ASP A 114 -11.53 -6.83 -22.60
CA ASP A 114 -12.06 -5.81 -23.51
C ASP A 114 -12.55 -4.59 -22.71
N TYR A 115 -11.97 -3.42 -22.96
CA TYR A 115 -12.38 -2.17 -22.34
C TYR A 115 -13.21 -1.35 -23.33
N ARG A 116 -14.36 -0.83 -22.87
CA ARG A 116 -15.14 0.16 -23.62
C ARG A 116 -15.00 1.51 -22.96
N ASP A 117 -14.48 2.47 -23.71
CA ASP A 117 -14.54 3.87 -23.34
C ASP A 117 -15.92 4.42 -23.68
N GLU A 118 -16.66 4.84 -22.66
CA GLU A 118 -18.01 5.38 -22.82
C GLU A 118 -18.01 6.75 -23.48
N ALA A 119 -16.96 7.56 -23.28
CA ALA A 119 -16.87 8.91 -23.82
C ALA A 119 -16.59 8.91 -25.33
N SER A 120 -15.64 8.07 -25.77
CA SER A 120 -15.29 7.95 -27.20
C SER A 120 -16.04 6.84 -27.93
N ASN A 121 -16.85 6.05 -27.22
CA ASN A 121 -17.54 4.86 -27.73
C ASN A 121 -16.59 3.85 -28.43
N LYS A 122 -15.33 3.81 -28.00
CA LYS A 122 -14.31 2.91 -28.55
C LYS A 122 -14.19 1.67 -27.68
N VAL A 123 -14.04 0.53 -28.32
CA VAL A 123 -13.79 -0.75 -27.66
C VAL A 123 -12.39 -1.20 -28.03
N GLU A 124 -11.58 -1.49 -27.02
CA GLU A 124 -10.19 -1.92 -27.18
C GLU A 124 -9.94 -3.17 -26.36
N ARG A 125 -9.19 -4.13 -26.90
CA ARG A 125 -8.68 -5.22 -26.09
C ARG A 125 -7.40 -4.75 -25.44
N VAL A 126 -7.39 -4.70 -24.11
CA VAL A 126 -6.25 -4.22 -23.32
C VAL A 126 -5.56 -5.38 -22.60
N GLN A 127 -4.25 -5.25 -22.46
CA GLN A 127 -3.43 -6.10 -21.62
C GLN A 127 -2.79 -5.23 -20.55
N ILE A 128 -3.07 -5.55 -19.28
CA ILE A 128 -2.47 -4.89 -18.14
C ILE A 128 -1.39 -5.79 -17.57
N ARG A 129 -0.20 -5.23 -17.38
CA ARG A 129 0.93 -5.92 -16.73
C ARG A 129 1.31 -5.19 -15.45
N TYR A 130 1.50 -5.97 -14.40
CA TYR A 130 2.07 -5.53 -13.13
C TYR A 130 3.39 -6.25 -12.89
N TRP A 131 4.41 -5.50 -12.51
CA TRP A 131 5.71 -6.05 -12.12
C TRP A 131 6.45 -5.09 -11.20
N VAL A 132 7.33 -5.64 -10.36
CA VAL A 132 8.28 -4.85 -9.59
C VAL A 132 9.62 -4.87 -10.31
N ALA A 133 10.29 -3.72 -10.37
CA ALA A 133 11.67 -3.63 -10.83
C ALA A 133 12.49 -2.75 -9.89
N ASP A 134 13.80 -3.00 -9.87
CA ASP A 134 14.73 -2.18 -9.11
C ASP A 134 14.81 -0.77 -9.68
N TYR A 135 14.69 0.21 -8.80
CA TYR A 135 14.84 1.62 -9.12
C TYR A 135 15.95 2.23 -8.26
N ALA A 136 17.03 2.64 -8.90
CA ALA A 136 18.12 3.36 -8.27
C ALA A 136 17.71 4.83 -8.07
N GLY A 137 17.56 5.23 -6.81
CA GLY A 137 17.34 6.63 -6.43
C GLY A 137 18.50 7.19 -5.61
N SER A 138 18.40 8.46 -5.25
CA SER A 138 19.36 9.14 -4.34
C SER A 138 19.46 8.50 -2.96
N SER A 139 18.44 7.75 -2.53
CA SER A 139 18.40 7.04 -1.24
C SER A 139 18.75 5.56 -1.36
N GLY A 140 19.37 5.14 -2.47
CA GLY A 140 19.70 3.75 -2.78
C GLY A 140 18.69 3.08 -3.72
N THR A 141 18.91 1.78 -3.94
CA THR A 141 18.02 0.93 -4.76
C THR A 141 16.79 0.53 -3.97
N ARG A 142 15.62 0.63 -4.60
CA ARG A 142 14.33 0.21 -4.03
C ARG A 142 13.50 -0.50 -5.08
N GLY A 143 12.66 -1.45 -4.65
CA GLY A 143 11.64 -2.04 -5.51
C GLY A 143 10.56 -1.01 -5.84
N ARG A 144 10.29 -0.84 -7.12
CA ARG A 144 9.23 0.02 -7.65
C ARG A 144 8.22 -0.83 -8.40
N LEU A 145 6.94 -0.69 -8.03
CA LEU A 145 5.84 -1.35 -8.71
C LEU A 145 5.38 -0.52 -9.90
N PHE A 146 5.40 -1.16 -11.05
CA PHE A 146 4.94 -0.61 -12.32
C PHE A 146 3.63 -1.26 -12.76
N ARG A 147 2.84 -0.47 -13.47
CA ARG A 147 1.67 -0.90 -14.22
C ARG A 147 1.84 -0.42 -15.66
N LYS A 148 1.54 -1.28 -16.62
CA LYS A 148 1.53 -0.93 -18.04
C LYS A 148 0.26 -1.43 -18.69
N THR A 149 -0.37 -0.58 -19.49
CA THR A 149 -1.56 -0.93 -20.27
C THR A 149 -1.19 -0.94 -21.75
N ASP A 150 -1.08 -2.12 -22.34
CA ASP A 150 -0.87 -2.29 -23.77
C ASP A 150 -2.21 -2.53 -24.47
N ILE A 151 -2.36 -2.06 -25.72
CA ILE A 151 -3.55 -2.30 -26.54
C ILE A 151 -3.25 -3.45 -27.50
N LEU A 152 -3.98 -4.55 -27.37
CA LEU A 152 -3.91 -5.74 -28.23
C LEU A 152 -4.88 -5.69 -29.40
N GLY A 153 -5.99 -4.95 -29.27
CA GLY A 153 -7.03 -4.87 -30.30
C GLY A 153 -7.64 -3.49 -30.34
N ARG A 154 -7.81 -2.95 -31.55
CA ARG A 154 -8.45 -1.64 -31.82
C ARG A 154 -9.24 -1.74 -33.11
N ASN A 155 -10.29 -0.94 -33.25
CA ASN A 155 -11.14 -0.89 -34.44
C ASN A 155 -11.68 -2.28 -34.83
N GLN A 156 -12.10 -3.07 -33.85
CA GLN A 156 -12.71 -4.39 -34.05
C GLN A 156 -11.78 -5.46 -34.65
N LYS A 157 -10.47 -5.22 -34.65
CA LYS A 157 -9.47 -6.20 -35.08
C LYS A 157 -8.34 -6.35 -34.07
N ILE A 158 -7.84 -7.58 -33.89
CA ILE A 158 -6.60 -7.83 -33.14
C ILE A 158 -5.42 -7.27 -33.94
N LEU A 159 -4.58 -6.51 -33.25
CA LEU A 159 -3.40 -5.90 -33.84
C LEU A 159 -2.30 -6.96 -33.99
N PRO A 160 -1.55 -6.96 -35.11
CA PRO A 160 -0.44 -7.90 -35.29
C PRO A 160 0.72 -7.61 -34.32
N LYS A 161 0.85 -6.35 -33.87
CA LYS A 161 1.77 -5.92 -32.82
C LYS A 161 0.99 -5.09 -31.80
N PRO A 162 1.11 -5.39 -30.49
CA PRO A 162 0.52 -4.56 -29.46
C PRO A 162 1.01 -3.12 -29.53
N ILE A 163 0.12 -2.16 -29.23
CA ILE A 163 0.54 -0.77 -28.98
C ILE A 163 0.94 -0.70 -27.52
N ASN A 164 2.21 -0.42 -27.27
CA ASN A 164 2.72 -0.37 -25.91
C ASN A 164 2.31 0.93 -25.21
N GLY A 165 1.79 0.79 -23.99
CA GLY A 165 1.58 1.92 -23.11
C GLY A 165 2.86 2.41 -22.44
N ASN A 166 2.72 3.49 -21.67
CA ASN A 166 3.77 3.96 -20.77
C ASN A 166 3.84 3.10 -19.51
N ASP A 167 5.00 3.14 -18.84
CA ASP A 167 5.21 2.47 -17.57
C ASP A 167 4.77 3.42 -16.44
N ASP A 168 3.59 3.15 -15.87
CA ASP A 168 3.01 3.93 -14.78
C ASP A 168 3.59 3.46 -13.44
N VAL A 169 4.05 4.40 -12.62
CA VAL A 169 4.55 4.09 -11.27
C VAL A 169 3.37 4.05 -10.30
N LEU A 170 3.15 2.91 -9.66
CA LEU A 170 2.12 2.76 -8.64
C LEU A 170 2.65 2.91 -7.22
N ALA A 171 3.86 2.42 -6.98
CA ALA A 171 4.44 2.37 -5.65
C ALA A 171 5.96 2.39 -5.69
N ASP A 172 6.54 3.02 -4.69
CA ASP A 172 7.96 2.89 -4.33
C ASP A 172 8.08 2.10 -3.03
N TYR A 173 9.25 1.50 -2.80
CA TYR A 173 9.59 0.75 -1.58
C TYR A 173 8.77 -0.52 -1.39
N VAL A 174 8.46 -1.18 -2.50
CA VAL A 174 7.90 -2.54 -2.51
C VAL A 174 9.04 -3.52 -2.23
N GLU A 175 8.83 -4.42 -1.29
CA GLU A 175 9.77 -5.47 -0.92
C GLU A 175 9.32 -6.86 -1.38
N ASP A 176 8.00 -7.08 -1.49
CA ASP A 176 7.42 -8.31 -2.02
C ASP A 176 6.11 -8.01 -2.75
N LEU A 177 5.85 -8.74 -3.82
CA LEU A 177 4.57 -8.81 -4.50
C LEU A 177 4.42 -10.24 -5.01
N GLN A 178 3.40 -10.92 -4.52
CA GLN A 178 3.13 -12.33 -4.79
C GLN A 178 1.71 -12.49 -5.30
N PHE A 179 1.53 -13.41 -6.24
CA PHE A 179 0.22 -13.81 -6.73
C PHE A 179 0.09 -15.33 -6.63
N SER A 180 -0.93 -15.80 -5.92
CA SER A 180 -1.18 -17.23 -5.74
C SER A 180 -2.63 -17.58 -6.05
N ASP A 181 -2.89 -18.86 -6.31
CA ASP A 181 -4.26 -19.35 -6.46
C ASP A 181 -4.93 -19.39 -5.09
N GLY A 182 -5.95 -18.55 -4.90
CA GLY A 182 -6.70 -18.43 -3.65
C GLY A 182 -7.63 -19.61 -3.37
N SER A 183 -7.74 -20.58 -4.27
CA SER A 183 -8.44 -21.85 -4.04
C SER A 183 -7.59 -22.91 -3.33
N LEU A 184 -6.27 -22.71 -3.26
CA LEU A 184 -5.36 -23.56 -2.51
C LEU A 184 -5.34 -23.12 -1.03
N LEU A 185 -5.33 -24.10 -0.13
CA LEU A 185 -5.19 -23.84 1.31
C LEU A 185 -3.87 -23.09 1.53
N ARG A 186 -3.93 -21.95 2.24
CA ARG A 186 -2.78 -21.11 2.59
C ARG A 186 -1.68 -21.98 3.25
N GLY A 187 -0.56 -22.19 2.55
CA GLY A 187 0.57 -22.99 3.05
C GLY A 187 1.28 -23.83 1.98
N ASP A 188 0.69 -24.04 0.82
CA ASP A 188 1.38 -24.76 -0.26
C ASP A 188 2.36 -23.84 -1.00
N ALA A 189 3.65 -24.13 -0.85
CA ALA A 189 4.74 -23.56 -1.64
C ALA A 189 4.61 -24.01 -3.10
N MET A 190 3.74 -23.35 -3.87
CA MET A 190 3.53 -23.72 -5.26
C MET A 190 4.42 -22.87 -6.17
N SER A 191 5.46 -23.50 -6.71
CA SER A 191 6.26 -22.93 -7.80
C SER A 191 5.41 -22.89 -9.07
N PHE A 192 4.99 -21.69 -9.49
CA PHE A 192 4.19 -21.53 -10.69
C PHE A 192 5.10 -21.41 -11.92
N ASN A 193 5.58 -22.54 -12.43
CA ASN A 193 5.97 -22.62 -13.84
C ASN A 193 4.78 -23.02 -14.74
N LYS A 194 3.55 -22.83 -14.24
CA LYS A 194 2.30 -23.17 -14.92
C LYS A 194 1.59 -21.88 -15.29
N THR A 195 1.22 -21.73 -16.56
CA THR A 195 0.22 -20.74 -16.97
C THR A 195 -1.07 -21.15 -16.28
N VAL A 196 -1.34 -20.61 -15.09
CA VAL A 196 -2.56 -20.91 -14.36
C VAL A 196 -3.67 -20.20 -15.12
N GLU A 197 -4.41 -20.95 -15.92
CA GLU A 197 -5.77 -20.59 -16.27
C GLU A 197 -6.62 -20.70 -14.98
N SER A 198 -6.35 -19.82 -14.00
CA SER A 198 -7.01 -19.87 -12.70
C SER A 198 -8.47 -19.52 -12.93
N LYS A 199 -9.34 -20.50 -12.66
CA LYS A 199 -10.78 -20.42 -12.94
C LYS A 199 -11.57 -19.69 -11.84
N GLY A 200 -10.93 -19.09 -10.85
CA GLY A 200 -11.66 -18.65 -9.66
C GLY A 200 -11.01 -17.50 -8.91
N LEU A 201 -10.18 -17.83 -7.91
CA LEU A 201 -9.75 -16.91 -6.87
C LEU A 201 -8.24 -16.66 -6.97
N ILE A 202 -7.85 -15.39 -6.94
CA ILE A 202 -6.45 -14.97 -6.91
C ILE A 202 -6.17 -14.30 -5.57
N ALA A 203 -5.21 -14.81 -4.83
CA ALA A 203 -4.65 -14.14 -3.68
C ALA A 203 -3.51 -13.21 -4.12
N ILE A 204 -3.52 -11.99 -3.59
CA ILE A 204 -2.53 -10.96 -3.81
C ILE A 204 -1.91 -10.67 -2.46
N ASP A 205 -0.59 -10.83 -2.35
CA ASP A 205 0.16 -10.47 -1.16
C ASP A 205 1.20 -9.40 -1.54
N LEU A 206 1.19 -8.28 -0.81
CA LEU A 206 2.05 -7.13 -1.07
C LEU A 206 2.71 -6.68 0.23
N ILE A 207 4.03 -6.52 0.20
CA ILE A 207 4.82 -6.03 1.33
C ILE A 207 5.50 -4.72 0.92
N LEU A 208 5.26 -3.68 1.71
CA LEU A 208 5.94 -2.39 1.55
C LEU A 208 6.67 -2.04 2.83
N ARG A 209 7.70 -1.21 2.69
CA ARG A 209 8.41 -0.58 3.80
C ARG A 209 8.27 0.93 3.79
N THR A 210 8.47 1.55 4.95
CA THR A 210 8.57 2.99 5.08
C THR A 210 9.77 3.55 4.34
N LYS A 211 9.64 4.81 3.86
CA LYS A 211 10.72 5.53 3.16
C LYS A 211 11.93 5.75 4.07
N LYS A 212 11.67 6.08 5.33
CA LYS A 212 12.66 6.34 6.39
C LYS A 212 12.68 5.22 7.42
N GLN A 213 13.77 5.13 8.15
CA GLN A 213 13.93 4.28 9.32
C GLN A 213 13.33 4.96 10.55
N TYR A 214 12.78 4.18 11.47
CA TYR A 214 12.17 4.69 12.70
C TYR A 214 12.52 3.80 13.91
N GLY A 215 13.23 4.41 14.87
CA GLY A 215 13.63 3.74 16.11
C GLY A 215 14.83 2.83 15.93
N LEU A 216 14.94 1.82 16.80
CA LEU A 216 16.00 0.82 16.77
C LEU A 216 15.72 -0.24 15.70
N ASP A 217 16.79 -0.91 15.28
CA ASP A 217 16.72 -2.08 14.42
C ASP A 217 15.93 -3.19 15.11
N ARG A 218 15.07 -3.85 14.32
CA ARG A 218 14.27 -4.97 14.80
C ARG A 218 14.26 -6.04 13.73
N ASN A 219 14.31 -7.29 14.20
CA ASN A 219 14.08 -8.43 13.35
C ASN A 219 12.65 -8.38 12.82
N TYR A 220 12.53 -8.54 11.51
CA TYR A 220 11.30 -8.68 10.79
C TYR A 220 11.37 -9.97 9.99
N ALA A 221 10.40 -10.85 10.25
CA ALA A 221 10.11 -12.01 9.44
C ALA A 221 8.69 -11.85 8.86
N LYS A 222 8.52 -12.19 7.58
CA LYS A 222 7.20 -12.32 6.96
C LYS A 222 6.38 -13.34 7.78
N LYS A 223 5.08 -13.06 7.98
CA LYS A 223 4.24 -13.96 8.79
C LYS A 223 3.74 -15.13 7.95
N ASP A 224 3.65 -16.31 8.57
CA ASP A 224 3.34 -17.59 7.91
C ASP A 224 1.95 -17.67 7.24
N HIS A 225 1.03 -16.75 7.57
CA HIS A 225 -0.33 -16.74 7.00
C HIS A 225 -0.47 -15.91 5.72
N PHE A 226 0.60 -15.23 5.27
CA PHE A 226 0.63 -14.57 3.97
C PHE A 226 1.11 -15.56 2.91
N GLY A 227 0.50 -15.51 1.73
CA GLY A 227 0.86 -16.40 0.64
C GLY A 227 2.20 -16.05 0.00
N GLY A 228 2.57 -16.88 -0.97
CA GLY A 228 3.80 -16.72 -1.75
C GLY A 228 4.99 -17.46 -1.15
N ASN A 229 6.05 -17.54 -1.95
CA ASN A 229 7.23 -18.35 -1.68
C ASN A 229 8.47 -17.53 -1.28
N TYR A 230 8.34 -16.19 -1.21
CA TYR A 230 9.44 -15.31 -0.86
C TYR A 230 9.55 -15.12 0.66
N ASP A 231 10.65 -15.62 1.22
CA ASP A 231 10.99 -15.50 2.63
C ASP A 231 11.76 -14.20 2.90
N ILE A 232 11.13 -13.26 3.60
CA ILE A 232 11.80 -12.04 4.04
C ILE A 232 12.24 -12.18 5.48
N ASN A 233 13.55 -12.11 5.71
CA ASN A 233 14.15 -11.91 7.02
C ASN A 233 15.09 -10.70 6.99
N LYS A 234 14.78 -9.67 7.77
CA LYS A 234 15.53 -8.40 7.82
C LYS A 234 15.75 -7.97 9.27
N ASN A 235 16.91 -7.38 9.55
CA ASN A 235 17.17 -6.70 10.82
C ASN A 235 17.49 -5.24 10.54
N ASP A 236 16.48 -4.38 10.56
CA ASP A 236 16.62 -2.95 10.32
C ASP A 236 15.51 -2.13 11.00
N ALA A 237 15.67 -0.82 11.01
CA ALA A 237 14.71 0.10 11.61
C ALA A 237 13.54 0.51 10.70
N TYR A 238 13.42 -0.03 9.48
CA TYR A 238 12.27 0.25 8.62
C TYR A 238 10.99 -0.36 9.20
N LYS A 239 9.85 0.27 8.95
CA LYS A 239 8.55 -0.31 9.31
C LYS A 239 7.93 -0.89 8.06
N ARG A 240 7.44 -2.11 8.18
CA ARG A 240 6.84 -2.87 7.09
C ARG A 240 5.37 -3.12 7.36
N GLN A 241 4.58 -3.19 6.30
CA GLN A 241 3.22 -3.66 6.37
C GLN A 241 2.94 -4.65 5.26
N GLU A 242 2.27 -5.73 5.66
CA GLU A 242 1.82 -6.80 4.80
C GLU A 242 0.34 -6.57 4.48
N TYR A 243 -0.01 -6.62 3.20
CA TYR A 243 -1.36 -6.53 2.68
C TYR A 243 -1.68 -7.81 1.95
N SER A 244 -2.82 -8.42 2.29
CA SER A 244 -3.32 -9.60 1.61
C SER A 244 -4.76 -9.35 1.20
N SER A 245 -5.09 -9.72 -0.02
CA SER A 245 -6.46 -9.65 -0.53
C SER A 245 -6.72 -10.79 -1.49
N THR A 246 -7.96 -11.26 -1.53
CA THR A 246 -8.39 -12.32 -2.44
C THR A 246 -9.45 -11.81 -3.39
N VAL A 247 -9.30 -12.13 -4.67
CA VAL A 247 -10.11 -11.60 -5.75
C VAL A 247 -10.68 -12.71 -6.59
N LEU A 248 -12.00 -12.71 -6.75
CA LEU A 248 -12.68 -13.59 -7.70
C LEU A 248 -12.63 -13.00 -9.11
N ILE A 249 -12.17 -13.79 -10.07
CA ILE A 249 -12.27 -13.49 -11.51
C ILE A 249 -13.72 -13.68 -11.94
N ARG A 250 -14.32 -12.65 -12.56
CA ARG A 250 -15.73 -12.70 -12.95
C ARG A 250 -15.99 -13.43 -14.27
N ASN A 251 -14.99 -13.48 -15.15
CA ASN A 251 -15.10 -14.10 -16.45
C ASN A 251 -13.95 -15.11 -16.66
N PRO A 252 -13.91 -16.20 -15.86
CA PRO A 252 -12.93 -17.26 -16.06
C PRO A 252 -13.15 -17.96 -17.42
N LEU A 253 -12.09 -18.60 -17.92
CA LEU A 253 -12.11 -19.39 -19.16
C LEU A 253 -13.13 -20.54 -19.12
#